data_AF-A0A8J9WZB4-F1
#
_entry.id   AF-A0A8J9WZB4-F1
#
_cell.length_a   1.000
_cell.length_b   1.000
_cell.length_c   1.000
_cell.angle_alpha   90.00
_cell.angle_beta   90.00
_cell.angle_gamma   90.00
#
_symmetry.space_group_name_H-M   'P 1'
#
loop_
_entity.id
_entity.type
_entity.pdbx_description
1 polymer ?
#
loop_
_entity_poly.entity_id
_entity_poly.type
_entity_poly.pdbx_seq_one_letter_code
_entity_poly.pdbx_strand_id
1 'polypeptide(L)'
;MASISLLPVALQNTLQQIIIRTNQAGAGIRAILLSTTEGVPLGRLYATDQPLNEDVLASIESVWAPASKQLPVLGLEKAQQVTAIYDHGILIHVYQTPV
;
A
#
# COMPACT_ATOMS: atom_id res chain seq x y z
N MET A 1 -14.09 -14.57 2.27
CA MET A 1 -14.59 -14.20 0.94
C MET A 1 -13.41 -13.61 0.18
N ALA A 2 -13.05 -14.15 -0.99
CA ALA A 2 -11.91 -13.63 -1.75
C ALA A 2 -12.24 -12.22 -2.28
N SER A 3 -11.41 -11.24 -1.93
CA SER A 3 -11.45 -9.90 -2.50
C SER A 3 -11.30 -10.00 -4.02
N ILE A 4 -12.30 -9.56 -4.77
CA ILE A 4 -12.21 -9.42 -6.23
C ILE A 4 -11.26 -8.25 -6.49
N SER A 5 -10.02 -8.54 -6.84
CA SER A 5 -9.06 -7.53 -7.27
C SER A 5 -9.57 -6.88 -8.56
N LEU A 6 -9.77 -5.55 -8.56
CA LEU A 6 -10.16 -4.79 -9.76
C LEU A 6 -8.96 -4.52 -10.69
N LEU A 7 -7.78 -5.05 -10.35
CA LEU A 7 -6.54 -4.76 -11.03
C LEU A 7 -6.41 -5.58 -12.32
N PRO A 8 -5.96 -4.99 -13.44
CA PRO A 8 -5.61 -5.74 -14.64
C PRO A 8 -4.55 -6.82 -14.34
N VAL A 9 -4.68 -8.01 -14.96
CA VAL A 9 -3.75 -9.14 -14.75
C VAL A 9 -2.29 -8.75 -14.99
N ALA A 10 -2.00 -7.93 -16.00
CA ALA A 10 -0.65 -7.45 -16.29
C ALA A 10 -0.06 -6.61 -15.14
N LEU A 11 -0.88 -5.78 -14.49
CA LEU A 11 -0.48 -4.99 -13.33
C LEU A 11 -0.22 -5.90 -12.13
N GLN A 12 -1.10 -6.86 -11.87
CA GLN A 12 -0.92 -7.84 -10.80
C GLN A 12 0.41 -8.60 -10.96
N ASN A 13 0.68 -9.12 -12.16
CA ASN A 13 1.94 -9.82 -12.47
C ASN A 13 3.16 -8.94 -12.24
N THR A 14 3.10 -7.67 -12.65
CA THR A 14 4.21 -6.73 -12.46
C THR A 14 4.47 -6.47 -10.97
N LEU A 15 3.42 -6.24 -10.19
CA LEU A 15 3.53 -6.02 -8.75
C LEU A 15 4.05 -7.27 -8.01
N GLN A 16 3.61 -8.46 -8.44
CA GLN A 16 4.14 -9.70 -7.89
C GLN A 16 5.64 -9.85 -8.17
N GLN A 17 6.10 -9.50 -9.37
CA GLN A 17 7.53 -9.50 -9.70
C GLN A 17 8.33 -8.50 -8.85
N ILE A 18 7.74 -7.33 -8.54
CA ILE A 18 8.35 -6.36 -7.62
C ILE A 18 8.50 -6.96 -6.22
N ILE A 19 7.44 -7.59 -5.69
CA ILE A 19 7.49 -8.26 -4.38
C ILE A 19 8.61 -9.29 -4.35
N ILE A 20 8.67 -10.17 -5.36
CA ILE A 20 9.68 -11.23 -5.46
C ILE A 20 11.09 -10.65 -5.44
N ARG A 21 11.40 -9.70 -6.33
CA ARG A 21 12.75 -9.10 -6.45
C ARG A 21 13.16 -8.37 -5.18
N THR A 22 12.24 -7.62 -4.57
CA THR A 22 12.53 -6.83 -3.38
C THR A 22 12.75 -7.74 -2.16
N ASN A 23 12.00 -8.84 -2.06
CA ASN A 23 12.21 -9.83 -1.00
C ASN A 23 13.47 -10.65 -1.18
N GLN A 24 13.86 -10.96 -2.42
CA GLN A 24 15.18 -11.55 -2.72
C GLN A 24 16.33 -10.64 -2.27
N ALA A 25 16.13 -9.33 -2.30
CA ALA A 25 17.08 -8.34 -1.78
C ALA A 25 16.99 -8.13 -0.25
N GLY A 26 16.12 -8.86 0.47
CA GLY A 26 16.02 -8.84 1.93
C GLY A 26 15.04 -7.82 2.53
N ALA A 27 14.21 -7.16 1.71
CA ALA A 27 13.32 -6.08 2.20
C ALA A 27 12.09 -6.56 2.99
N GLY A 28 11.63 -7.80 2.78
CA GLY A 28 10.53 -8.41 3.56
C GLY A 28 9.15 -7.76 3.35
N ILE A 29 8.82 -7.29 2.14
CA ILE A 29 7.48 -6.87 1.75
C ILE A 29 6.49 -8.00 2.05
N ARG A 30 5.45 -7.71 2.85
CA ARG A 30 4.36 -8.64 3.16
C ARG A 30 3.16 -8.47 2.25
N ALA A 31 2.83 -7.22 1.89
CA ALA A 31 1.74 -6.91 0.99
C ALA A 31 1.96 -5.58 0.27
N ILE A 32 1.32 -5.45 -0.89
CA ILE A 32 1.12 -4.19 -1.60
C ILE A 32 -0.39 -3.91 -1.60
N LEU A 33 -0.77 -2.74 -1.11
CA LEU A 33 -2.15 -2.27 -1.09
C LEU A 33 -2.27 -1.13 -2.09
N LEU A 34 -3.28 -1.20 -2.96
CA LEU A 34 -3.57 -0.16 -3.93
C LEU A 34 -4.92 0.45 -3.59
N SER A 35 -4.94 1.77 -3.46
CA SER A 35 -6.14 2.54 -3.22
C SER A 35 -6.14 3.82 -4.04
N THR A 36 -7.31 4.43 -4.23
CA THR A 36 -7.40 5.80 -4.73
C THR A 36 -6.89 6.79 -3.66
N THR A 37 -6.71 8.05 -4.06
CA THR A 37 -6.39 9.16 -3.14
C THR A 37 -7.46 9.37 -2.07
N GLU A 38 -8.70 8.96 -2.36
CA GLU A 38 -9.84 9.00 -1.42
C GLU A 38 -9.92 7.76 -0.51
N GLY A 39 -8.97 6.84 -0.61
CA GLY A 39 -8.90 5.65 0.26
C GLY A 39 -9.79 4.49 -0.20
N VAL A 40 -10.31 4.56 -1.43
CA VAL A 40 -11.10 3.45 -1.99
C VAL A 40 -10.13 2.33 -2.41
N PRO A 41 -10.26 1.10 -1.86
CA PRO A 41 -9.36 0.00 -2.22
C PRO A 41 -9.60 -0.44 -3.66
N LEU A 42 -8.51 -0.55 -4.43
CA LEU A 42 -8.48 -1.02 -5.82
C LEU A 42 -8.04 -2.49 -5.90
N GLY A 43 -7.18 -2.91 -4.98
CA GLY A 43 -6.74 -4.29 -4.88
C GLY A 43 -5.56 -4.47 -3.93
N ARG A 44 -5.24 -5.72 -3.63
CA ARG A 44 -4.17 -6.11 -2.72
C ARG A 44 -3.37 -7.26 -3.33
N LEU A 45 -2.06 -7.26 -3.10
CA LEU A 45 -1.18 -8.39 -3.40
C LEU A 45 -0.45 -8.79 -2.13
N TYR A 46 -0.33 -10.09 -1.89
CA TYR A 46 0.35 -10.66 -0.74
C TYR A 46 1.62 -11.37 -1.20
N ALA A 47 2.70 -11.23 -0.43
CA ALA A 47 3.97 -11.85 -0.74
C ALA A 47 4.00 -13.36 -0.46
N THR A 48 3.14 -13.80 0.45
CA THR A 48 2.99 -15.19 0.88
C THR A 48 1.52 -15.51 1.02
N ASP A 49 1.17 -16.79 1.00
CA ASP A 49 -0.21 -17.25 1.22
C ASP A 49 -0.69 -17.07 2.67
N GLN A 50 0.17 -16.60 3.58
CA GLN A 50 -0.24 -16.22 4.93
C GLN A 50 -1.07 -14.93 4.88
N PRO A 51 -2.37 -14.99 5.24
CA PRO A 51 -3.21 -13.81 5.26
C PRO A 51 -2.73 -12.85 6.35
N LEU A 52 -2.59 -11.58 5.99
CA LEU A 52 -2.43 -10.51 6.97
C LEU A 52 -3.75 -10.27 7.71
N ASN A 53 -3.68 -9.73 8.91
CA ASN A 53 -4.87 -9.41 9.69
C ASN A 53 -5.72 -8.37 8.94
N GLU A 54 -6.95 -8.75 8.57
CA GLU A 54 -7.86 -7.93 7.78
C GLU A 54 -8.29 -6.64 8.48
N ASP A 55 -8.43 -6.66 9.81
CA ASP A 55 -8.76 -5.45 10.59
C ASP A 55 -7.62 -4.43 10.51
N VAL A 56 -6.36 -4.91 10.52
CA VAL A 56 -5.18 -4.07 10.35
C VAL A 56 -5.14 -3.49 8.94
N LEU A 57 -5.41 -4.30 7.91
CA LEU A 57 -5.43 -3.83 6.52
C LEU A 57 -6.53 -2.78 6.28
N ALA A 58 -7.74 -3.05 6.76
CA ALA A 58 -8.86 -2.12 6.66
C ALA A 58 -8.58 -0.82 7.43
N SER A 59 -7.94 -0.92 8.60
CA SER A 59 -7.50 0.25 9.37
C SER A 59 -6.48 1.09 8.59
N ILE A 60 -5.47 0.46 7.98
CA ILE A 60 -4.47 1.14 7.14
C ILE A 60 -5.15 1.90 5.99
N GLU A 61 -6.04 1.23 5.26
CA GLU A 61 -6.76 1.81 4.11
C GLU A 61 -7.66 2.99 4.54
N SER A 62 -8.33 2.86 5.69
CA SER A 62 -9.23 3.89 6.22
C SER A 62 -8.49 5.11 6.79
N VAL A 63 -7.34 4.92 7.43
CA VAL A 63 -6.58 5.99 8.09
C VAL A 63 -5.81 6.83 7.07
N TRP A 64 -5.39 6.22 5.97
CA TRP A 64 -4.51 6.88 5.02
C TRP A 64 -5.15 8.08 4.31
N ALA A 65 -6.36 7.93 3.77
CA ALA A 65 -7.00 8.98 2.97
C ALA A 65 -7.32 10.27 3.76
N PRO A 66 -7.71 10.22 5.04
CA PRO A 66 -7.74 11.40 5.89
C PRO A 66 -6.36 12.00 6.16
N ALA A 67 -5.34 11.16 6.39
CA ALA A 67 -3.99 11.62 6.71
C ALA A 67 -3.32 12.35 5.52
N SER A 68 -3.55 11.86 4.29
CA SER A 68 -3.04 12.48 3.06
C SER A 68 -3.51 13.92 2.87
N LYS A 69 -4.76 14.20 3.25
CA LYS A 69 -5.38 15.54 3.17
C LYS A 69 -4.75 16.57 4.12
N GLN A 70 -4.02 16.12 5.15
CA GLN A 70 -3.31 17.00 6.08
C GLN A 70 -1.93 17.43 5.56
N LEU A 71 -1.35 16.72 4.59
CA LEU A 71 0.00 17.05 4.09
C LEU A 71 0.11 18.48 3.56
N PRO A 72 -0.85 19.02 2.77
CA PRO A 72 -0.78 20.41 2.32
C PRO A 72 -0.84 21.42 3.48
N VAL A 73 -1.64 21.14 4.52
CA VAL A 73 -1.74 21.99 5.72
C VAL A 73 -0.41 22.06 6.46
N LEU A 74 0.39 21.00 6.40
CA LEU A 74 1.72 20.90 6.99
C LEU A 74 2.84 21.42 6.06
N GLY A 75 2.53 21.92 4.86
CA GLY A 75 3.52 22.32 3.85
C GLY A 75 4.28 21.14 3.23
N LEU A 76 3.72 19.92 3.31
CA LEU A 76 4.29 18.67 2.81
C LEU A 76 3.66 18.21 1.48
N GLU A 77 3.05 19.13 0.74
CA GLU A 77 2.35 18.87 -0.53
C GLU A 77 3.21 18.21 -1.62
N LYS A 78 4.54 18.31 -1.51
CA LYS A 78 5.50 17.68 -2.44
C LYS A 78 6.03 16.33 -1.94
N ALA A 79 5.55 15.84 -0.80
CA ALA A 79 6.01 14.57 -0.26
C ALA A 79 5.59 13.42 -1.19
N GLN A 80 6.58 12.74 -1.76
CA GLN A 80 6.38 11.57 -2.62
C GLN A 80 6.27 10.27 -1.80
N GLN A 81 6.65 10.31 -0.54
CA GLN A 81 6.63 9.15 0.35
C GLN A 81 6.30 9.58 1.77
N VAL A 82 5.45 8.81 2.44
CA VAL A 82 5.20 8.90 3.88
C VAL A 82 5.41 7.52 4.48
N THR A 83 6.16 7.46 5.58
CA THR A 83 6.48 6.20 6.25
C THR A 83 5.97 6.25 7.68
N ALA A 84 5.19 5.24 8.07
CA ALA A 84 4.77 5.02 9.45
C ALA A 84 5.46 3.74 9.96
N ILE A 85 6.14 3.86 11.11
CA ILE A 85 6.91 2.77 11.72
C ILE A 85 6.16 2.33 12.97
N TYR A 86 5.82 1.05 13.04
CA TYR A 86 5.17 0.41 14.17
C TYR A 86 6.08 -0.71 14.71
N ASP A 87 5.86 -1.11 15.96
CA ASP A 87 6.63 -2.20 16.60
C ASP A 87 6.57 -3.52 15.82
N HIS A 88 5.49 -3.74 15.05
CA HIS A 88 5.22 -4.99 14.31
C HIS A 88 5.35 -4.86 12.79
N GLY A 89 5.81 -3.71 12.29
CA GLY A 89 6.05 -3.52 10.87
C GLY A 89 6.13 -2.06 10.42
N ILE A 90 6.48 -1.88 9.17
CA ILE A 90 6.63 -0.57 8.54
C ILE A 90 5.58 -0.44 7.44
N LEU A 91 4.84 0.66 7.44
CA LEU A 91 3.99 1.07 6.34
C LEU A 91 4.71 2.14 5.53
N ILE A 92 4.90 1.89 4.24
CA ILE A 92 5.45 2.86 3.30
C ILE A 92 4.34 3.21 2.31
N HIS A 93 3.88 4.46 2.36
CA HIS A 93 2.96 4.97 1.36
C HIS A 93 3.74 5.78 0.32
N VAL A 94 3.52 5.46 -0.96
CA VAL A 94 4.16 6.13 -2.10
C VAL A 94 3.11 6.92 -2.85
N TYR A 95 3.35 8.22 -3.00
CA TYR A 95 2.53 9.12 -3.79
C TYR A 95 3.01 9.18 -5.22
N GLN A 96 2.04 9.21 -6.12
CA GLN A 96 2.24 9.72 -7.45
C GLN A 96 1.33 10.93 -7.61
N THR A 97 1.88 12.13 -7.46
CA THR A 97 1.18 13.35 -7.91
C THR A 97 0.88 13.19 -9.41
N PRO A 98 -0.34 13.56 -9.88
CA PRO A 98 -0.62 13.60 -11.31
C PRO A 98 0.46 14.42 -12.01
N VAL A 99 1.04 13.83 -13.06
CA VAL A 99 2.01 14.52 -13.94
C VAL A 99 1.26 15.44 -14.88
#